data_AF-A0A7C4TNH5-F1
#
_entry.id   AF-A0A7C4TNH5-F1
#
_cell.length_a   1.000
_cell.length_b   1.000
_cell.length_c   1.000
_cell.angle_alpha   90.00
_cell.angle_beta   90.00
_cell.angle_gamma   90.00
#
_symmetry.space_group_name_H-M   'P 1'
#
loop_
_entity.id
_entity.type
_entity.pdbx_description
1 polymer ?
#
loop_
_entity_poly.entity_id
_entity_poly.type
_entity_poly.pdbx_seq_one_letter_code
_entity_poly.pdbx_strand_id
1 'polypeptide(L)'
;MFVDPHTHHFVSNYSTLELIRDEGFRRVFILAYIPIKPLHYSTLVDLFRWLVEVEPLRFKELGIELRVGLGIHPRNIPSPNLEGFKGLEDWLFRADFVGEVGLEIGFDDEVRVFSEMLRLAKKFDKVVIIHTPRKNKELITKKVVNYVVLSGLSLDRVVIDHISREVVKEVIKLGSFIGLTVQ
;
A
#
# COMPACT_ATOMS: atom_id res chain seq x y z
N MET A 1 -16.08 15.43 8.11
CA MET A 1 -15.47 15.00 6.84
C MET A 1 -14.74 13.70 7.12
N PHE A 2 -15.15 12.60 6.49
CA PHE A 2 -14.45 11.33 6.65
C PHE A 2 -13.37 11.14 5.59
N VAL A 3 -12.28 10.49 6.00
CA VAL A 3 -11.15 10.11 5.16
C VAL A 3 -10.93 8.62 5.37
N ASP A 4 -10.91 7.85 4.28
CA ASP A 4 -10.53 6.45 4.32
C ASP A 4 -9.09 6.27 3.81
N PRO A 5 -8.12 5.96 4.69
CA PRO A 5 -6.70 5.90 4.33
C PRO A 5 -6.31 4.61 3.62
N HIS A 6 -7.18 3.60 3.54
CA HIS A 6 -6.83 2.33 2.91
C HIS A 6 -8.01 1.66 2.23
N THR A 7 -8.07 1.77 0.90
CA THR A 7 -9.12 1.13 0.11
C THR A 7 -8.58 0.54 -1.19
N HIS A 8 -9.41 -0.28 -1.83
CA HIS A 8 -9.22 -0.72 -3.21
C HIS A 8 -10.42 -0.33 -4.08
N HIS A 9 -10.96 0.87 -3.87
CA HIS A 9 -12.18 1.32 -4.54
C HIS A 9 -12.09 1.49 -6.08
N PHE A 10 -10.90 1.30 -6.67
CA PHE A 10 -10.75 1.09 -8.11
C PHE A 10 -11.48 -0.18 -8.61
N VAL A 11 -11.73 -1.18 -7.77
CA VAL A 11 -12.59 -2.34 -8.12
C VAL A 11 -14.06 -2.15 -7.76
N SER A 12 -14.43 -1.06 -7.10
CA SER A 12 -15.82 -0.79 -6.72
C SER A 12 -16.62 -0.21 -7.89
N ASN A 13 -17.88 -0.62 -8.02
CA ASN A 13 -18.80 -0.04 -8.99
C ASN A 13 -19.18 1.40 -8.61
N TYR A 14 -19.77 2.14 -9.54
CA TYR A 14 -20.12 3.56 -9.36
C TYR A 14 -21.10 3.77 -8.20
N SER A 15 -22.13 2.92 -8.07
CA SER A 15 -23.14 3.05 -7.00
C SER A 15 -22.54 2.86 -5.60
N THR A 16 -21.52 2.01 -5.44
CA THR A 16 -20.78 1.90 -4.18
C THR A 16 -20.07 3.21 -3.83
N LEU A 17 -19.49 3.89 -4.83
CA LEU A 17 -18.80 5.15 -4.59
C LEU A 17 -19.77 6.31 -4.28
N GLU A 18 -20.98 6.29 -4.86
CA GLU A 18 -22.04 7.22 -4.50
C GLU A 18 -22.46 7.04 -3.03
N LEU A 19 -22.61 5.80 -2.56
CA LEU A 19 -22.89 5.53 -1.15
C LEU A 19 -21.78 6.08 -0.25
N ILE A 20 -20.51 5.85 -0.59
CA ILE A 20 -19.36 6.37 0.17
C ILE A 20 -19.41 7.91 0.24
N ARG A 21 -19.70 8.58 -0.87
CA ARG A 21 -19.89 10.04 -0.91
C ARG A 21 -21.03 10.47 0.01
N ASP A 22 -22.17 9.79 -0.06
CA ASP A 22 -23.40 10.17 0.64
C ASP A 22 -23.25 9.95 2.16
N GLU A 23 -22.46 8.97 2.58
CA GLU A 23 -22.04 8.72 3.97
C GLU A 23 -21.00 9.73 4.50
N GLY A 24 -20.61 10.73 3.69
CA GLY A 24 -19.78 11.85 4.15
C GLY A 24 -18.27 11.64 3.99
N PHE A 25 -17.82 10.58 3.31
CA PHE A 25 -16.43 10.46 2.87
C PHE A 25 -16.16 11.50 1.77
N ARG A 26 -15.03 12.19 1.91
CA ARG A 26 -14.61 13.24 0.97
C ARG A 26 -13.19 13.05 0.46
N ARG A 27 -12.42 12.17 1.10
CA ARG A 27 -11.11 11.77 0.61
C ARG A 27 -10.93 10.27 0.79
N VAL A 28 -10.41 9.61 -0.24
CA VAL A 28 -10.15 8.17 -0.26
C VAL A 28 -8.74 7.94 -0.77
N PHE A 29 -8.06 6.99 -0.15
CA PHE A 29 -6.74 6.53 -0.55
C PHE A 29 -6.92 5.14 -1.17
N ILE A 30 -6.52 4.99 -2.43
CA ILE A 30 -6.51 3.69 -3.11
C ILE A 30 -5.10 3.15 -3.20
N LEU A 31 -4.94 1.84 -3.04
CA LEU A 31 -3.64 1.18 -3.05
C LEU A 31 -3.60 0.10 -4.12
N ALA A 32 -2.51 0.04 -4.88
CA ALA A 32 -2.34 -0.95 -5.93
C ALA A 32 -2.34 -2.39 -5.37
N TYR A 33 -3.28 -3.21 -5.82
CA TYR A 33 -3.40 -4.61 -5.45
C TYR A 33 -4.18 -5.39 -6.51
N ILE A 34 -3.81 -6.64 -6.76
CA ILE A 34 -4.55 -7.58 -7.60
C ILE A 34 -4.82 -8.85 -6.78
N PRO A 35 -6.07 -9.38 -6.75
CA PRO A 35 -6.43 -10.57 -5.97
C PRO A 35 -5.89 -11.90 -6.53
N ILE A 36 -4.88 -11.83 -7.42
CA ILE A 36 -4.13 -12.97 -7.95
C ILE A 36 -2.65 -12.56 -8.07
N LYS A 37 -1.75 -13.52 -7.89
CA LYS A 37 -0.32 -13.32 -8.17
C LYS A 37 -0.13 -13.09 -9.68
N PRO A 38 0.30 -11.91 -10.14
CA PRO A 38 0.53 -11.70 -11.57
C PRO A 38 1.68 -12.59 -12.06
N LEU A 39 1.57 -13.08 -13.30
CA LEU A 39 2.65 -13.81 -13.95
C LEU A 39 3.78 -12.89 -14.41
N HIS A 40 3.45 -11.64 -14.75
CA HIS A 40 4.38 -10.66 -15.29
C HIS A 40 4.12 -9.26 -14.75
N TYR A 41 5.19 -8.46 -14.65
CA TYR A 41 5.10 -7.06 -14.22
C TYR A 41 4.31 -6.16 -15.16
N SER A 42 4.12 -6.53 -16.43
CA SER A 42 3.26 -5.80 -17.35
C SER A 42 1.83 -5.62 -16.80
N THR A 43 1.33 -6.61 -16.04
CA THR A 43 0.03 -6.50 -15.37
C THR A 43 0.03 -5.38 -14.32
N LEU A 44 1.13 -5.24 -13.56
CA LEU A 44 1.26 -4.16 -12.59
C LEU A 44 1.48 -2.81 -13.27
N VAL A 45 2.17 -2.76 -14.40
CA VAL A 45 2.31 -1.53 -15.20
C VAL A 45 0.94 -1.03 -15.66
N ASP A 46 0.09 -1.91 -16.20
CA ASP A 46 -1.26 -1.53 -16.63
C ASP A 46 -2.14 -1.12 -15.44
N LEU A 47 -2.02 -1.80 -14.30
CA LEU A 47 -2.69 -1.37 -13.07
C LEU A 47 -2.22 0.03 -12.66
N PHE A 48 -0.92 0.27 -12.55
CA PHE A 48 -0.36 1.56 -12.13
C PHE A 48 -0.80 2.69 -13.06
N ARG A 49 -0.80 2.42 -14.38
CA ARG A 49 -1.32 3.34 -15.39
C ARG A 49 -2.80 3.64 -15.16
N TRP A 50 -3.65 2.63 -14.94
CA TRP A 50 -5.07 2.84 -14.63
C TRP A 50 -5.23 3.71 -13.37
N LEU A 51 -4.59 3.33 -12.26
CA LEU A 51 -4.75 4.04 -10.99
C LEU A 51 -4.28 5.49 -11.05
N VAL A 52 -3.23 5.80 -11.80
CA VAL A 52 -2.66 7.16 -11.89
C VAL A 52 -3.35 8.02 -12.96
N GLU A 53 -3.70 7.45 -14.11
CA GLU A 53 -4.12 8.24 -15.27
C GLU A 53 -5.63 8.29 -15.48
N VAL A 54 -6.36 7.26 -15.04
CA VAL A 54 -7.77 7.07 -15.37
C VAL A 54 -8.64 7.16 -14.12
N GLU A 55 -8.25 6.49 -13.03
CA GLU A 55 -9.03 6.44 -11.80
C GLU A 55 -9.33 7.81 -11.16
N PRO A 56 -8.41 8.81 -11.19
CA PRO A 56 -8.70 10.14 -10.67
C PRO A 56 -9.85 10.84 -11.39
N LEU A 57 -10.11 10.52 -12.67
CA LEU A 57 -11.22 11.11 -13.42
C LEU A 57 -12.57 10.67 -12.84
N ARG A 58 -12.70 9.37 -12.53
CA ARG A 58 -13.92 8.79 -11.97
C ARG A 58 -14.23 9.35 -10.58
N PHE A 59 -13.22 9.46 -9.72
CA PHE A 59 -13.39 10.06 -8.38
C PHE A 59 -13.69 11.58 -8.44
N LYS A 60 -13.11 12.29 -9.41
CA LYS A 60 -13.40 13.71 -9.65
C LYS A 60 -14.87 13.95 -10.02
N GLU A 61 -15.47 13.12 -10.85
CA GLU A 61 -16.90 13.19 -11.20
C GLU A 61 -17.81 13.03 -9.98
N LEU A 62 -17.40 12.21 -9.02
CA LEU A 62 -18.12 11.97 -7.77
C LEU A 62 -17.89 13.05 -6.70
N GLY A 63 -16.95 13.99 -6.93
CA GLY A 63 -16.58 15.00 -5.93
C GLY A 63 -15.86 14.42 -4.71
N ILE A 64 -15.19 13.27 -4.84
CA ILE A 64 -14.34 12.67 -3.81
C ILE A 64 -12.89 12.93 -4.18
N GLU A 65 -12.10 13.47 -3.24
CA GLU A 65 -10.65 13.62 -3.44
C GLU A 65 -9.97 12.25 -3.40
N LEU A 66 -9.27 11.88 -4.47
CA LEU A 66 -8.51 10.63 -4.56
C LEU A 66 -7.04 10.85 -4.26
N ARG A 67 -6.44 9.95 -3.49
CA ARG A 67 -4.98 9.79 -3.36
C ARG A 67 -4.58 8.40 -3.79
N VAL A 68 -3.55 8.31 -4.63
CA VAL A 68 -3.13 7.06 -5.28
C VAL A 68 -1.83 6.56 -4.68
N GLY A 69 -1.89 5.37 -4.10
CA GLY A 69 -0.75 4.62 -3.59
C GLY A 69 -0.33 3.55 -4.59
N LEU A 70 0.95 3.57 -4.96
CA LEU A 70 1.54 2.51 -5.78
C LEU A 70 2.60 1.76 -4.98
N GLY A 71 2.72 0.46 -5.24
CA GLY A 71 3.62 -0.42 -4.55
C GLY A 71 3.45 -1.84 -5.06
N ILE A 72 4.36 -2.73 -4.65
CA ILE A 72 4.24 -4.16 -4.96
C ILE A 72 3.88 -4.88 -3.66
N HIS A 73 2.61 -5.27 -3.55
CA HIS A 73 2.14 -6.11 -2.45
C HIS A 73 2.90 -7.45 -2.45
N PRO A 74 3.24 -8.06 -1.28
CA PRO A 74 4.00 -9.32 -1.22
C PRO A 74 3.38 -10.45 -2.06
N ARG A 75 2.04 -10.54 -2.09
CA ARG A 75 1.28 -11.48 -2.93
C ARG A 75 1.25 -11.16 -4.43
N ASN A 76 1.80 -10.03 -4.85
CA ASN A 76 1.81 -9.57 -6.24
C ASN A 76 3.21 -9.52 -6.86
N ILE A 77 4.22 -10.12 -6.23
CA ILE A 77 5.58 -10.24 -6.76
C ILE A 77 5.64 -11.36 -7.81
N PRO A 78 5.77 -11.08 -9.12
CA PRO A 78 5.97 -12.09 -10.15
C PRO A 78 7.38 -12.71 -10.07
N SER A 79 7.54 -13.90 -10.64
CA SER A 79 8.85 -14.55 -10.77
C SER A 79 9.54 -14.11 -12.08
N PRO A 80 10.88 -13.92 -12.12
CA PRO A 80 11.83 -13.89 -11.01
C PRO A 80 12.03 -12.47 -10.46
N ASN A 81 11.44 -12.15 -9.29
CA ASN A 81 11.68 -10.94 -8.46
C ASN A 81 11.79 -9.61 -9.25
N LEU A 82 12.39 -8.56 -8.69
CA LEU A 82 12.29 -7.18 -9.21
C LEU A 82 12.94 -6.94 -10.58
N GLU A 83 13.81 -7.82 -11.06
CA GLU A 83 14.65 -7.61 -12.24
C GLU A 83 13.84 -7.31 -13.52
N GLY A 84 12.58 -7.75 -13.58
CA GLY A 84 11.68 -7.53 -14.71
C GLY A 84 10.87 -6.23 -14.69
N PHE A 85 10.86 -5.45 -13.59
CA PHE A 85 9.99 -4.27 -13.50
C PHE A 85 10.68 -3.02 -14.05
N LYS A 86 10.52 -2.78 -15.35
CA LYS A 86 10.98 -1.53 -15.99
C LYS A 86 10.12 -0.33 -15.58
N GLY A 87 10.78 0.77 -15.17
CA GLY A 87 10.12 2.03 -14.83
C GLY A 87 9.42 2.06 -13.48
N LEU A 88 9.66 1.08 -12.59
CA LEU A 88 9.08 1.05 -11.24
C LEU A 88 9.31 2.36 -10.48
N GLU A 89 10.54 2.88 -10.54
CA GLU A 89 10.92 4.11 -9.87
C GLU A 89 10.09 5.31 -10.38
N ASP A 90 9.90 5.45 -11.69
CA ASP A 90 9.11 6.53 -12.30
C ASP A 90 7.64 6.46 -11.88
N TRP A 91 7.08 5.24 -11.80
CA TRP A 91 5.71 5.05 -11.32
C TRP A 91 5.57 5.43 -9.86
N LEU A 92 6.48 5.00 -8.98
CA LEU A 92 6.43 5.37 -7.56
C LEU A 92 6.63 6.87 -7.36
N PHE A 93 7.42 7.54 -8.20
CA PHE A 93 7.56 9.00 -8.17
C PHE A 93 6.22 9.71 -8.45
N ARG A 94 5.45 9.20 -9.44
CA ARG A 94 4.14 9.74 -9.84
C ARG A 94 3.00 9.48 -8.83
N ALA A 95 3.09 8.43 -8.02
CA ALA A 95 2.10 8.12 -6.99
C ALA A 95 2.08 9.20 -5.88
N ASP A 96 0.97 9.37 -5.16
CA ASP A 96 0.93 10.26 -3.98
C ASP A 96 1.74 9.68 -2.81
N PHE A 97 1.72 8.36 -2.65
CA PHE A 97 2.39 7.62 -1.58
C PHE A 97 2.78 6.20 -2.02
N VAL A 98 3.56 5.49 -1.21
CA VAL A 98 3.97 4.10 -1.47
C VAL A 98 3.07 3.14 -0.70
N GLY A 99 2.41 2.21 -1.40
CA GLY A 99 1.49 1.23 -0.79
C GLY A 99 0.67 0.47 -1.85
N GLU A 100 0.12 -0.71 -1.55
CA GLU A 100 0.23 -1.49 -0.32
C GLU A 100 1.48 -2.38 -0.41
N VAL A 101 2.39 -2.25 0.55
CA VAL A 101 3.67 -2.99 0.57
C VAL A 101 3.85 -3.72 1.89
N GLY A 102 4.73 -4.71 1.98
CA GLY A 102 4.95 -5.43 3.24
C GLY A 102 5.44 -6.85 3.03
N LEU A 103 5.18 -7.71 4.02
CA LEU A 103 5.55 -9.12 4.01
C LEU A 103 4.31 -9.97 4.26
N GLU A 104 4.16 -11.09 3.55
CA GLU A 104 3.07 -12.05 3.79
C GLU A 104 3.58 -13.26 4.58
N ILE A 105 4.66 -13.87 4.11
CA ILE A 105 5.31 -15.04 4.73
C ILE A 105 6.76 -14.76 5.12
N GLY A 106 7.31 -13.62 4.72
CA GLY A 106 8.65 -13.16 5.07
C GLY A 106 9.76 -13.87 4.29
N PHE A 107 9.48 -14.37 3.09
CA PHE A 107 10.50 -14.96 2.22
C PHE A 107 11.44 -13.91 1.63
N ASP A 108 12.59 -14.35 1.11
CA ASP A 108 13.66 -13.45 0.68
C ASP A 108 13.26 -12.56 -0.51
N ASP A 109 12.37 -13.04 -1.38
CA ASP A 109 11.76 -12.24 -2.46
C ASP A 109 10.90 -11.10 -1.91
N GLU A 110 10.01 -11.39 -0.95
CA GLU A 110 9.20 -10.38 -0.27
C GLU A 110 10.08 -9.35 0.44
N VAL A 111 11.11 -9.80 1.15
CA VAL A 111 12.07 -8.93 1.84
C VAL A 111 12.80 -8.01 0.88
N ARG A 112 13.28 -8.54 -0.26
CA ARG A 112 13.96 -7.74 -1.29
C ARG A 112 13.04 -6.68 -1.86
N VAL A 113 11.82 -7.06 -2.24
CA VAL A 113 10.82 -6.13 -2.77
C VAL A 113 10.44 -5.08 -1.74
N PHE A 114 10.11 -5.49 -0.52
CA PHE A 114 9.73 -4.59 0.56
C PHE A 114 10.84 -3.58 0.89
N SER A 115 12.09 -4.05 1.00
CA SER A 115 13.24 -3.18 1.24
C SER A 115 13.42 -2.13 0.13
N GLU A 116 13.22 -2.52 -1.13
CA GLU A 116 13.26 -1.60 -2.25
C GLU A 116 12.13 -0.57 -2.21
N MET A 117 10.92 -0.97 -1.81
CA MET A 117 9.79 -0.04 -1.63
C MET A 117 10.09 0.99 -0.54
N LEU A 118 10.65 0.57 0.60
CA LEU A 118 11.08 1.49 1.66
C LEU A 118 12.19 2.44 1.19
N ARG A 119 13.17 1.92 0.44
CA ARG A 119 14.27 2.73 -0.13
C ARG A 119 13.74 3.81 -1.08
N LEU A 120 12.83 3.45 -1.97
CA LEU A 120 12.22 4.39 -2.93
C LEU A 120 11.30 5.40 -2.24
N ALA A 121 10.51 4.97 -1.25
CA ALA A 121 9.72 5.89 -0.44
C ALA A 121 10.59 6.94 0.25
N LYS A 122 11.72 6.52 0.83
CA LYS A 122 12.69 7.43 1.45
C LYS A 122 13.30 8.37 0.43
N LYS A 123 13.71 7.85 -0.74
CA LYS A 123 14.28 8.65 -1.83
C LYS A 123 13.33 9.78 -2.27
N PHE A 124 12.03 9.53 -2.23
CA PHE A 124 11.02 10.47 -2.68
C PHE A 124 10.29 11.24 -1.57
N ASP A 125 10.70 11.07 -0.31
CA ASP A 125 10.02 11.65 0.87
C ASP A 125 8.50 11.37 0.88
N LYS A 126 8.13 10.13 0.53
CA LYS A 126 6.73 9.69 0.47
C LYS A 126 6.34 8.90 1.72
N VAL A 127 5.06 9.05 2.10
CA VAL A 127 4.43 8.20 3.12
C VAL A 127 4.40 6.75 2.62
N VAL A 128 4.54 5.79 3.54
CA VAL A 128 4.42 4.35 3.26
C VAL A 128 3.27 3.74 4.05
N ILE A 129 2.39 3.02 3.36
CA ILE A 129 1.35 2.19 3.98
C ILE A 129 1.76 0.72 3.87
N ILE A 130 1.96 0.10 5.03
CA ILE A 130 2.55 -1.24 5.16
C ILE A 130 1.51 -2.24 5.64
N HIS A 131 1.25 -3.26 4.83
CA HIS A 131 0.43 -4.42 5.16
C HIS A 131 1.06 -5.29 6.24
N THR A 132 0.23 -5.86 7.12
CA THR A 132 0.61 -6.96 8.01
C THR A 132 -0.27 -8.21 7.77
N PRO A 133 0.31 -9.41 7.67
CA PRO A 133 -0.37 -10.60 7.14
C PRO A 133 -1.37 -11.18 8.12
N ARG A 134 -2.36 -11.92 7.61
CA ARG A 134 -3.34 -12.59 8.49
C ARG A 134 -2.76 -13.78 9.28
N LYS A 135 -1.75 -14.45 8.73
CA LYS A 135 -1.11 -15.63 9.37
C LYS A 135 0.27 -15.26 9.92
N ASN A 136 0.67 -15.89 11.02
CA ASN A 136 1.95 -15.63 11.69
C ASN A 136 2.18 -14.13 11.98
N LYS A 137 1.11 -13.38 12.25
CA LYS A 137 1.11 -11.90 12.31
C LYS A 137 2.16 -11.37 13.28
N GLU A 138 2.31 -11.94 14.47
CA GLU A 138 3.36 -11.52 15.42
C GLU A 138 4.77 -11.63 14.85
N LEU A 139 5.11 -12.79 14.26
CA LEU A 139 6.44 -13.06 13.72
C LEU A 139 6.74 -12.14 12.54
N ILE A 140 5.80 -12.02 11.61
CA ILE A 140 6.00 -11.22 10.40
C ILE A 140 5.97 -9.72 10.72
N THR A 141 5.11 -9.26 11.64
CA THR A 141 5.08 -7.84 12.04
C THR A 141 6.40 -7.44 12.72
N LYS A 142 6.99 -8.29 13.56
CA LYS A 142 8.34 -8.03 14.10
C LYS A 142 9.38 -7.88 13.00
N LYS A 143 9.31 -8.73 11.95
CA LYS A 143 10.20 -8.61 10.79
C LYS A 143 9.96 -7.30 10.04
N VAL A 144 8.70 -6.92 9.80
CA VAL A 144 8.32 -5.63 9.20
C VAL A 144 8.91 -4.46 9.99
N VAL A 145 8.69 -4.41 11.31
CA VAL A 145 9.20 -3.37 12.22
C VAL A 145 10.73 -3.26 12.10
N ASN A 146 11.45 -4.39 12.09
CA ASN A 146 12.91 -4.40 11.93
C ASN A 146 13.35 -3.74 10.61
N TYR A 147 12.70 -4.07 9.47
CA TYR A 147 13.05 -3.47 8.18
C TYR A 147 12.66 -2.00 8.08
N VAL A 148 11.57 -1.58 8.73
CA VAL A 148 11.21 -0.15 8.86
C VAL A 148 12.31 0.61 9.58
N VAL A 149 12.79 0.11 10.73
CA VAL A 149 13.89 0.72 11.48
C VAL A 149 15.17 0.78 10.63
N LEU A 150 15.54 -0.34 9.99
CA LEU A 150 16.75 -0.43 9.15
C LEU A 150 16.69 0.50 7.92
N SER A 151 15.51 0.78 7.38
CA SER A 151 15.36 1.72 6.26
C SER A 151 15.75 3.16 6.64
N GLY A 152 15.67 3.51 7.93
CA GLY A 152 15.86 4.86 8.43
C GLY A 152 14.85 5.86 7.84
N LEU A 153 13.64 5.40 7.50
CA LEU A 153 12.49 6.25 7.24
C LEU A 153 12.10 7.00 8.51
N SER A 154 11.62 8.22 8.36
CA SER A 154 10.99 8.94 9.46
C SER A 154 9.67 8.24 9.83
N LEU A 155 9.46 7.95 11.11
CA LEU A 155 8.33 7.13 11.56
C LEU A 155 6.97 7.85 11.43
N ASP A 156 6.97 9.18 11.37
CA ASP A 156 5.81 9.99 11.03
C ASP A 156 5.39 9.88 9.54
N ARG A 157 6.22 9.21 8.71
CA ARG A 157 5.89 8.85 7.32
C ARG A 157 5.50 7.39 7.15
N VAL A 158 5.35 6.64 8.23
CA VAL A 158 5.07 5.20 8.19
C VAL A 158 3.72 4.90 8.83
N VAL A 159 2.87 4.18 8.11
CA VAL A 159 1.64 3.57 8.62
C VAL A 159 1.82 2.05 8.56
N ILE A 160 1.76 1.38 9.71
CA ILE A 160 1.65 -0.09 9.74
C ILE A 160 0.17 -0.44 9.93
N ASP A 161 -0.37 -1.16 8.96
CA ASP A 161 -1.80 -1.35 8.78
C ASP A 161 -2.28 -2.77 9.15
N HIS A 162 -3.60 -2.94 9.17
CA HIS A 162 -4.33 -4.15 9.55
C HIS A 162 -3.97 -4.63 10.96
N ILE A 163 -3.64 -3.72 11.87
CA ILE A 163 -3.13 -4.07 13.20
C ILE A 163 -4.19 -4.73 14.06
N SER A 164 -3.86 -5.90 14.60
CA SER A 164 -4.70 -6.64 15.56
C SER A 164 -4.17 -6.51 16.98
N ARG A 165 -4.98 -6.97 17.95
CA ARG A 165 -4.66 -6.92 19.38
C ARG A 165 -3.33 -7.58 19.75
N GLU A 166 -2.89 -8.61 19.01
CA GLU A 166 -1.67 -9.35 19.31
C GLU A 166 -0.38 -8.54 19.00
N VAL A 167 -0.43 -7.63 18.03
CA VAL A 167 0.75 -6.86 17.58
C VAL A 167 0.69 -5.37 17.88
N VAL A 168 -0.47 -4.85 18.30
CA VAL A 168 -0.66 -3.40 18.54
C VAL A 168 0.38 -2.81 19.50
N LYS A 169 0.75 -3.54 20.56
CA LYS A 169 1.76 -3.06 21.53
C LYS A 169 3.14 -2.88 20.91
N GLU A 170 3.50 -3.73 19.95
CA GLU A 170 4.78 -3.67 19.26
C GLU A 170 4.84 -2.42 18.36
N VAL A 171 3.77 -2.15 17.63
CA VAL A 171 3.69 -0.99 16.72
C VAL A 171 3.59 0.34 17.49
N ILE A 172 2.86 0.37 18.61
CA ILE A 172 2.85 1.54 19.50
C ILE A 172 4.25 1.88 19.98
N LYS A 173 5.05 0.88 20.35
CA LYS A 173 6.44 1.08 20.80
C LYS A 173 7.35 1.58 19.69
N LEU A 174 7.12 1.16 18.45
CA LEU A 174 7.85 1.68 17.30
C LEU A 174 7.65 3.20 17.18
N GLY A 175 6.43 3.69 17.35
CA GLY A 175 6.11 5.12 17.25
C GLY A 175 5.73 5.57 15.83
N SER A 176 5.34 4.63 14.96
CA SER A 176 4.73 4.91 13.66
C SER A 176 3.21 5.13 13.80
N PHE A 177 2.55 5.57 12.72
CA PHE A 177 1.10 5.53 12.65
C PHE A 177 0.59 4.07 12.58
N ILE A 178 -0.62 3.85 13.10
CA ILE A 178 -1.28 2.55 13.21
C ILE A 178 -2.55 2.59 12.38
N GLY A 179 -2.67 1.68 11.41
CA GLY A 179 -3.90 1.42 10.67
C GLY A 179 -4.74 0.35 11.37
N LEU A 180 -5.98 0.70 11.70
CA LEU A 180 -6.97 -0.19 12.31
C LEU A 180 -8.06 -0.49 11.30
N THR A 181 -8.02 -1.69 10.73
CA THR A 181 -9.00 -2.15 9.76
C THR A 181 -10.07 -2.98 10.46
N VAL A 182 -11.33 -2.61 10.28
CA VAL A 182 -12.48 -3.44 10.70
C VAL A 182 -12.77 -4.40 9.55
N GLN A 183 -12.31 -5.66 9.67
CA GLN A 183 -12.56 -6.74 8.72
C GLN A 183 -13.68 -7.65 9.18
#